data_AF-A0A9W5PKP5-F1
#
_entry.id   AF-A0A9W5PKP5-F1
#
_cell.length_a   1.000
_cell.length_b   1.000
_cell.length_c   1.000
_cell.angle_alpha   90.00
_cell.angle_beta   90.00
_cell.angle_gamma   90.00
#
_symmetry.space_group_name_H-M   'P 1'
#
loop_
_entity.id
_entity.type
_entity.pdbx_description
1 polymer ?
#
loop_
_entity_poly.entity_id
_entity_poly.type
_entity_poly.pdbx_seq_one_letter_code
_entity_poly.pdbx_strand_id
1 'polypeptide(L)'
;MFPKRVKLLLILCASSLLSGCWDQEPLREASLAYSVGADITEENKLQQTIELVKSSSGEQSSFENEIYSATGHNIMDTGDALKKNVTGNIRYFKYGVQLLGTKILKKGILPYLDVSFRDPTNPTALVKLIAVDGETSEILEKRK
;
A
#
# COMPACT_ATOMS: atom_id res chain seq x y z
N MET A 1 -50.09 -6.25 26.90
CA MET A 1 -48.67 -6.16 27.34
C MET A 1 -47.64 -6.60 26.29
N PHE A 2 -48.02 -7.38 25.26
CA PHE A 2 -47.12 -7.92 24.23
C PHE A 2 -46.52 -6.94 23.17
N PRO A 3 -47.20 -5.87 22.68
CA PRO A 3 -46.68 -5.10 21.55
C PRO A 3 -45.44 -4.27 21.88
N LYS A 4 -45.26 -3.88 23.15
CA LYS A 4 -44.07 -3.15 23.60
C LYS A 4 -42.82 -4.04 23.64
N ARG A 5 -42.99 -5.34 23.95
CA ARG A 5 -41.89 -6.32 23.99
C ARG A 5 -41.39 -6.68 22.59
N VAL A 6 -42.30 -6.82 21.63
CA VAL A 6 -41.96 -7.07 20.22
C VAL A 6 -41.23 -5.89 19.59
N LYS A 7 -41.68 -4.65 19.85
CA LYS A 7 -40.98 -3.44 19.40
C LYS A 7 -39.57 -3.33 19.98
N LEU A 8 -39.40 -3.65 21.27
CA LEU A 8 -38.09 -3.63 21.92
C LEU A 8 -37.14 -4.67 21.31
N LEU A 9 -37.62 -5.88 21.05
CA LEU A 9 -36.84 -6.94 20.38
C LEU A 9 -36.41 -6.53 18.97
N LEU A 10 -37.30 -5.91 18.19
CA LEU A 10 -36.98 -5.40 16.86
C LEU A 10 -35.90 -4.32 16.88
N ILE A 11 -35.98 -3.37 17.83
CA ILE A 11 -34.96 -2.34 17.99
C ILE A 11 -33.61 -2.96 18.37
N LEU A 12 -33.60 -3.95 19.27
CA LEU A 12 -32.38 -4.62 19.70
C LEU A 12 -31.71 -5.39 18.54
N CYS A 13 -32.50 -6.13 17.75
CA CYS A 13 -32.02 -6.82 16.54
C CYS A 13 -31.51 -5.85 15.48
N ALA A 14 -32.21 -4.73 15.24
CA ALA A 14 -31.77 -3.72 14.28
C ALA A 14 -30.44 -3.08 14.72
N SER A 15 -30.29 -2.77 16.01
CA SER A 15 -29.04 -2.21 16.56
C SER A 15 -27.86 -3.18 16.46
N SER A 16 -28.08 -4.50 16.63
CA SER A 16 -27.01 -5.49 16.44
C SER A 16 -26.57 -5.67 14.99
N LEU A 17 -27.46 -5.39 14.03
CA LEU A 17 -27.16 -5.45 12.60
C LEU A 17 -26.51 -4.17 12.06
N LEU A 18 -26.48 -3.10 12.86
CA LEU A 18 -25.93 -1.79 12.50
C LEU A 18 -24.50 -1.54 13.04
N SER A 19 -23.81 -2.56 13.57
CA SER A 19 -22.41 -2.40 13.99
C SER A 19 -21.49 -2.25 12.77
N GLY A 20 -21.13 -1.01 12.43
CA GLY A 20 -20.40 -0.63 11.22
C GLY A 20 -18.86 -0.72 11.29
N CYS A 21 -18.28 -1.44 12.25
CA CYS A 21 -16.81 -1.47 12.43
C CYS A 21 -16.11 -2.63 11.70
N TRP A 22 -16.75 -3.29 10.72
CA TRP A 22 -16.19 -4.48 10.07
C TRP A 22 -14.95 -4.19 9.21
N ASP A 23 -14.82 -2.97 8.68
CA ASP A 23 -13.77 -2.61 7.72
C ASP A 23 -12.75 -1.61 8.31
N GLN A 24 -12.61 -1.61 9.64
CA GLN A 24 -11.65 -0.73 10.30
C GLN A 24 -10.25 -1.35 10.23
N GLU A 25 -9.31 -0.61 9.63
CA GLU A 25 -7.89 -0.96 9.64
C GLU A 25 -7.10 0.03 10.50
N PRO A 26 -6.69 -0.35 11.73
CA PRO A 26 -5.92 0.52 12.60
C PRO A 26 -4.56 0.89 12.00
N LEU A 27 -4.24 2.18 11.96
CA LEU A 27 -2.93 2.66 11.48
C LEU A 27 -1.74 2.11 12.29
N ARG A 28 -1.96 1.70 13.55
CA ARG A 28 -0.92 1.09 14.39
C ARG A 28 -0.49 -0.30 13.89
N GLU A 29 -1.36 -1.00 13.17
CA GLU A 29 -1.11 -2.35 12.64
C GLU A 29 -0.68 -2.33 11.16
N ALA A 30 -0.70 -1.14 10.54
CA ALA A 30 -0.37 -0.94 9.14
C ALA A 30 1.11 -0.57 8.95
N SER A 31 1.77 -1.29 8.04
CA SER A 31 3.09 -0.93 7.52
C SER A 31 2.89 0.00 6.32
N LEU A 32 3.04 1.31 6.55
CA LEU A 32 2.67 2.34 5.56
C LEU A 32 3.75 2.51 4.50
N ALA A 33 3.38 2.31 3.24
CA ALA A 33 4.23 2.63 2.10
C ALA A 33 4.23 4.14 1.84
N TYR A 34 5.43 4.73 1.82
CA TYR A 34 5.63 6.17 1.63
C TYR A 34 6.08 6.51 0.21
N SER A 35 6.96 5.67 -0.35
CA SER A 35 7.47 5.78 -1.71
C SER A 35 7.43 4.41 -2.40
N VAL A 36 7.13 4.40 -3.69
CA VAL A 36 7.11 3.18 -4.52
C VAL A 36 8.01 3.41 -5.73
N GLY A 37 8.85 2.45 -6.06
CA GLY A 37 9.67 2.41 -7.26
C GLY A 37 9.35 1.17 -8.09
N ALA A 38 9.37 1.32 -9.41
CA ALA A 38 9.15 0.22 -10.34
C ALA A 38 10.22 0.22 -11.45
N ASP A 39 10.81 -0.96 -11.66
CA ASP A 39 11.87 -1.21 -12.64
C ASP A 39 11.58 -2.50 -13.43
N ILE A 40 12.23 -2.66 -14.58
CA ILE A 40 12.25 -3.94 -15.31
C ILE A 40 13.65 -4.55 -15.19
N THR A 41 13.72 -5.74 -14.63
CA THR A 41 14.99 -6.47 -14.48
C THR A 41 15.56 -6.92 -15.82
N GLU A 42 16.81 -7.36 -15.84
CA GLU A 42 17.42 -7.97 -17.04
C GLU A 42 16.69 -9.26 -17.48
N GLU A 43 16.08 -9.99 -16.55
CA GLU A 43 15.22 -11.15 -16.83
C GLU A 43 13.82 -10.76 -17.34
N ASN A 44 13.58 -9.47 -17.64
CA ASN A 44 12.30 -8.94 -18.08
C ASN A 44 11.15 -9.17 -17.09
N LYS A 45 11.46 -9.22 -15.79
CA LYS A 45 10.47 -9.22 -14.71
C LYS A 45 10.26 -7.79 -14.19
N LEU A 46 9.09 -7.53 -13.65
CA LEU A 46 8.83 -6.31 -12.89
C LEU A 46 9.50 -6.43 -11.52
N GLN A 47 10.24 -5.41 -11.14
CA GLN A 47 10.73 -5.23 -9.78
C GLN A 47 10.00 -4.05 -9.16
N GLN A 48 9.46 -4.26 -7.96
CA GLN A 48 8.86 -3.19 -7.18
C GLN A 48 9.66 -3.01 -5.90
N THR A 49 10.06 -1.78 -5.63
CA THR A 49 10.78 -1.39 -4.41
C THR A 49 9.90 -0.43 -3.63
N ILE A 50 9.71 -0.66 -2.33
CA ILE A 50 8.87 0.16 -1.46
C ILE A 50 9.67 0.66 -0.26
N GLU A 51 9.43 1.92 0.09
CA GLU A 51 9.88 2.52 1.34
C GLU A 51 8.73 2.43 2.35
N LEU A 52 8.93 1.65 3.42
CA LEU A 52 7.97 1.48 4.51
C LEU A 52 8.38 2.31 5.72
N VAL A 53 7.42 3.03 6.30
CA VAL A 53 7.62 3.73 7.57
C VAL A 53 7.36 2.77 8.71
N LYS A 54 8.37 2.55 9.55
CA LYS A 54 8.21 1.80 10.79
C LYS A 54 8.11 2.75 11.98
N SER A 55 6.99 2.67 12.68
CA SER A 55 6.82 3.36 13.97
C SER A 55 7.30 2.43 15.07
N SER A 56 8.35 2.82 15.80
CA SER A 56 8.73 2.15 17.04
C SER A 56 7.80 2.61 18.17
N SER A 57 7.21 1.65 18.89
CA SER A 57 6.41 1.95 20.07
C SER A 57 7.35 2.20 21.26
N GLY A 58 7.74 3.45 21.50
CA GLY A 58 8.56 3.89 22.62
C GLY A 58 8.44 5.40 22.89
N GLU A 59 8.86 5.86 24.08
CA GLU A 59 8.80 7.27 24.53
C GLU A 59 9.56 8.26 23.62
N GLN A 60 10.37 7.74 22.70
CA GLN A 60 11.09 8.51 21.69
C GLN A 60 10.74 7.92 20.33
N SER A 61 9.71 8.46 19.68
CA SER A 61 9.24 8.04 18.36
C SER A 61 10.30 8.37 17.30
N SER A 62 11.25 7.46 17.07
CA SER A 62 12.06 7.46 15.86
C SER A 62 11.25 6.77 14.75
N PHE A 63 11.08 7.47 13.63
CA PHE A 63 10.61 6.86 12.39
C PHE A 63 11.84 6.31 11.67
N GLU A 64 11.91 5.00 11.52
CA GLU A 64 12.90 4.35 10.67
C GLU A 64 12.24 3.92 9.37
N ASN A 65 12.89 4.24 8.25
CA ASN A 65 12.43 3.80 6.94
C ASN A 65 13.14 2.49 6.58
N GLU A 66 12.35 1.47 6.31
CA GLU A 66 12.82 0.18 5.80
C GLU A 66 12.51 0.08 4.32
N ILE A 67 13.46 -0.43 3.54
CA ILE A 67 13.34 -0.57 2.09
C ILE A 67 13.25 -2.04 1.76
N TYR A 68 12.24 -2.39 0.99
CA TYR A 68 11.99 -3.76 0.56
C TYR A 68 11.83 -3.79 -0.96
N SER A 69 12.36 -4.82 -1.59
CA SER A 69 12.19 -5.06 -3.02
C SER A 69 11.72 -6.49 -3.27
N ALA A 70 10.89 -6.66 -4.29
CA ALA A 70 10.52 -7.98 -4.79
C ALA A 70 10.32 -7.95 -6.29
N THR A 71 10.45 -9.12 -6.92
CA THR A 71 10.24 -9.30 -8.36
C THR A 71 9.00 -10.15 -8.63
N GLY A 72 8.39 -9.93 -9.79
CA GLY A 72 7.18 -10.62 -10.24
C GLY A 72 6.88 -10.32 -11.71
N HIS A 73 5.79 -10.89 -12.23
CA HIS A 73 5.40 -10.72 -13.62
C HIS A 73 4.56 -9.45 -13.87
N ASN A 74 3.91 -8.92 -12.83
CA ASN A 74 3.06 -7.74 -12.87
C ASN A 74 2.96 -7.10 -11.46
N ILE A 75 2.29 -5.94 -11.36
CA ILE A 75 2.17 -5.16 -10.11
C ILE A 75 1.53 -5.96 -8.96
N MET A 76 0.57 -6.83 -9.26
CA MET A 76 -0.09 -7.66 -8.24
C MET A 76 0.85 -8.75 -7.73
N ASP A 77 1.58 -9.40 -8.65
CA ASP A 77 2.56 -10.45 -8.31
C ASP A 77 3.72 -9.88 -7.48
N THR A 78 4.24 -8.69 -7.84
CA THR A 78 5.24 -7.99 -7.01
C THR A 78 4.67 -7.60 -5.64
N GLY A 79 3.41 -7.16 -5.57
CA GLY A 79 2.72 -6.87 -4.32
C GLY A 79 2.60 -8.10 -3.41
N ASP A 80 2.23 -9.25 -3.97
CA ASP A 80 2.13 -10.50 -3.21
C ASP A 80 3.49 -11.05 -2.78
N ALA A 81 4.54 -10.85 -3.59
CA ALA A 81 5.90 -11.16 -3.22
C ALA A 81 6.42 -10.25 -2.09
N LEU A 82 6.12 -8.96 -2.13
CA LEU A 82 6.48 -8.00 -1.07
C LEU A 82 5.82 -8.36 0.27
N LYS A 83 4.53 -8.76 0.26
CA LYS A 83 3.82 -9.19 1.48
C LYS A 83 4.47 -10.39 2.19
N LYS A 84 5.21 -11.23 1.46
CA LYS A 84 5.94 -12.38 2.05
C LYS A 84 7.23 -11.95 2.75
N ASN A 85 7.79 -10.80 2.37
CA ASN A 85 9.09 -10.32 2.84
C ASN A 85 8.98 -9.26 3.96
N VAL A 86 7.77 -8.72 4.17
CA VAL A 86 7.49 -7.65 5.13
C VAL A 86 6.69 -8.20 6.30
N THR A 87 7.07 -7.82 7.52
CA THR A 87 6.26 -8.08 8.71
C THR A 87 5.10 -7.09 8.77
N GLY A 88 3.88 -7.61 8.90
CA GLY A 88 2.66 -6.81 9.00
C GLY A 88 1.98 -6.53 7.66
N ASN A 89 0.97 -5.69 7.72
CA ASN A 89 0.09 -5.41 6.58
C ASN A 89 0.60 -4.20 5.81
N ILE A 90 1.20 -4.42 4.63
CA ILE A 90 1.57 -3.32 3.73
C ILE A 90 0.30 -2.58 3.33
N ARG A 91 0.28 -1.27 3.55
CA ARG A 91 -0.82 -0.39 3.14
C ARG A 91 -0.30 0.80 2.34
N TYR A 92 -0.92 1.00 1.18
CA TYR A 92 -0.54 2.02 0.21
C TYR A 92 -1.35 3.31 0.36
N PHE A 93 -2.13 3.48 1.43
CA PHE A 93 -3.14 4.53 1.60
C PHE A 93 -2.73 5.96 1.21
N LYS A 94 -1.45 6.31 1.34
CA LYS A 94 -0.98 7.68 1.12
C LYS A 94 0.49 7.78 0.69
N TYR A 95 0.96 6.87 -0.18
CA TYR A 95 2.30 7.07 -0.75
C TYR A 95 2.33 8.38 -1.56
N GLY A 96 3.40 9.16 -1.40
CA GLY A 96 3.49 10.50 -1.99
C GLY A 96 4.22 10.51 -3.34
N VAL A 97 5.02 9.48 -3.61
CA VAL A 97 5.92 9.41 -4.76
C VAL A 97 5.89 8.02 -5.38
N GLN A 98 5.78 7.98 -6.70
CA GLN A 98 5.98 6.77 -7.50
C GLN A 98 7.07 7.04 -8.54
N LEU A 99 8.16 6.29 -8.43
CA LEU A 99 9.31 6.34 -9.32
C LEU A 99 9.14 5.29 -10.42
N LEU A 100 9.43 5.66 -11.67
CA LEU A 100 9.38 4.76 -12.82
C LEU A 100 10.74 4.76 -13.52
N GLY A 101 11.37 3.58 -13.62
CA GLY A 101 12.67 3.42 -14.26
C GLY A 101 12.62 3.50 -15.79
N THR A 102 13.78 3.75 -16.39
CA THR A 102 13.94 4.02 -17.84
C THR A 102 13.29 2.96 -18.74
N LYS A 103 13.38 1.66 -18.38
CA LYS A 103 12.79 0.58 -19.19
C LYS A 103 11.25 0.61 -19.21
N ILE A 104 10.61 1.00 -18.10
CA ILE A 104 9.16 1.19 -18.04
C ILE A 104 8.76 2.40 -18.90
N LEU A 105 9.46 3.52 -18.75
CA LEU A 105 9.19 4.74 -19.51
C LEU A 105 9.23 4.50 -21.02
N LYS A 106 10.20 3.69 -21.51
CA LYS A 106 10.31 3.31 -22.92
C LYS A 106 9.18 2.39 -23.41
N LYS A 107 8.65 1.51 -22.55
CA LYS A 107 7.55 0.59 -22.89
C LYS A 107 6.16 1.25 -22.79
N GLY A 108 6.06 2.34 -22.04
CA GLY A 108 4.80 3.02 -21.72
C GLY A 108 4.33 2.70 -20.31
N ILE A 109 3.75 3.70 -19.64
CA ILE A 109 3.52 3.66 -18.19
C ILE A 109 2.16 3.10 -17.77
N LEU A 110 1.14 3.17 -18.65
CA LEU A 110 -0.25 2.86 -18.30
C LEU A 110 -0.45 1.47 -17.68
N PRO A 111 0.16 0.38 -18.20
CA PRO A 111 0.00 -0.94 -17.59
C PRO A 111 0.50 -1.04 -16.15
N TYR A 112 1.49 -0.21 -15.78
CA TYR A 112 2.09 -0.19 -14.45
C TYR A 112 1.34 0.75 -13.48
N LEU A 113 0.42 1.58 -14.00
CA LEU A 113 -0.45 2.44 -13.21
C LEU A 113 -1.88 1.89 -13.07
N ASP A 114 -2.23 0.82 -13.80
CA ASP A 114 -3.58 0.26 -13.83
C ASP A 114 -4.11 -0.05 -12.41
N VAL A 115 -3.29 -0.70 -11.58
CA VAL A 115 -3.64 -1.04 -10.19
C VAL A 115 -3.81 0.22 -9.33
N SER A 116 -3.03 1.27 -9.56
CA SER A 116 -3.16 2.54 -8.83
C SER A 116 -4.51 3.22 -9.08
N PHE A 117 -5.10 3.03 -10.26
CA PHE A 117 -6.40 3.61 -10.61
C PHE A 117 -7.60 2.70 -10.34
N ARG A 118 -7.40 1.37 -10.35
CA ARG A 118 -8.48 0.40 -10.16
C ARG A 118 -8.73 0.03 -8.71
N ASP A 119 -7.71 0.11 -7.86
CA ASP A 119 -7.84 -0.19 -6.44
C ASP A 119 -8.18 1.08 -5.65
N PRO A 120 -9.38 1.18 -5.04
CA PRO A 120 -9.78 2.37 -4.27
C PRO A 120 -8.96 2.57 -3.00
N THR A 121 -8.21 1.55 -2.55
CA THR A 121 -7.30 1.68 -1.39
C THR A 121 -5.99 2.38 -1.74
N ASN A 122 -5.68 2.51 -3.04
CA ASN A 122 -4.53 3.25 -3.53
C ASN A 122 -4.87 4.75 -3.69
N PRO A 123 -3.98 5.67 -3.28
CA PRO A 123 -4.14 7.08 -3.51
C PRO A 123 -4.00 7.38 -5.00
N THR A 124 -4.99 8.07 -5.55
CA THR A 124 -4.92 8.64 -6.90
C THR A 124 -4.62 10.14 -6.87
N ALA A 125 -4.95 10.81 -5.77
CA ALA A 125 -4.69 12.24 -5.57
C ALA A 125 -3.30 12.46 -4.95
N LEU A 126 -2.62 13.53 -5.40
CA LEU A 126 -1.37 14.05 -4.81
C LEU A 126 -0.15 13.10 -4.87
N VAL A 127 -0.23 12.02 -5.65
CA VAL A 127 0.92 11.16 -5.96
C VAL A 127 1.77 11.84 -7.03
N LYS A 128 3.07 12.04 -6.75
CA LYS A 128 4.03 12.53 -7.73
C LYS A 128 4.60 11.37 -8.53
N LEU A 129 4.30 11.33 -9.83
CA LEU A 129 4.96 10.43 -10.77
C LEU A 129 6.31 11.02 -11.20
N ILE A 130 7.40 10.28 -11.00
CA ILE A 130 8.75 10.74 -11.29
C ILE A 130 9.43 9.76 -12.24
N ALA A 131 9.92 10.28 -13.37
CA ALA A 131 10.79 9.55 -14.27
C ALA A 131 12.21 9.50 -13.69
N VAL A 132 12.79 8.30 -13.61
CA VAL A 132 14.16 8.09 -13.13
C VAL A 132 15.01 7.59 -14.29
N ASP A 133 16.14 8.25 -14.52
CA ASP A 133 17.17 7.76 -15.43
C ASP A 133 18.13 6.84 -14.65
N GLY A 134 17.90 5.53 -14.77
CA GLY A 134 18.56 4.50 -13.96
C GLY A 134 17.57 3.61 -13.22
N GLU A 135 18.03 2.95 -12.16
CA GLU A 135 17.19 2.11 -11.29
C GLU A 135 16.54 2.93 -10.17
N THR A 136 15.25 2.69 -9.93
CA THR A 136 14.51 3.38 -8.87
C THR A 136 14.91 2.91 -7.46
N SER A 137 15.36 1.65 -7.34
CA SER A 137 15.94 1.05 -6.13
C SER A 137 17.05 1.92 -5.53
N GLU A 138 18.02 2.32 -6.36
CA GLU A 138 19.17 3.14 -5.94
C GLU A 138 18.74 4.50 -5.38
N ILE A 139 17.69 5.10 -5.94
CA ILE A 139 17.17 6.40 -5.48
C ILE A 139 16.52 6.26 -4.10
N LEU A 140 15.79 5.18 -3.86
CA LEU A 140 15.15 4.92 -2.57
C LEU A 140 16.21 4.57 -1.51
N GLU A 141 17.21 3.77 -1.86
CA GLU A 141 18.26 3.35 -0.92
C GLU A 141 19.21 4.46 -0.47
N LYS A 142 19.45 5.48 -1.32
CA LYS A 142 20.25 6.66 -0.97
C LYS A 142 19.64 7.55 0.12
N ARG A 143 18.38 7.32 0.52
CA ARG A 143 17.70 8.10 1.56
C ARG A 143 17.89 7.58 2.99
N LYS A 144 18.74 6.56 3.20
CA LYS A 144 19.15 6.10 4.54
C LYS A 144 20.16 7.03 5.21
#